data_AF-A0A534PXK3-F1
#
_entry.id   AF-A0A534PXK3-F1
#
_cell.length_a   1.000
_cell.length_b   1.000
_cell.length_c   1.000
_cell.angle_alpha   90.00
_cell.angle_beta   90.00
_cell.angle_gamma   90.00
#
_symmetry.space_group_name_H-M   'P 1'
#
loop_
_entity.id
_entity.type
_entity.pdbx_description
1 polymer ?
#
loop_
_entity_poly.entity_id
_entity_poly.type
_entity_poly.pdbx_seq_one_letter_code
_entity_poly.pdbx_strand_id
1 'polypeptide(L)'
;MSVECTRCGACCVAPDISSLGKPLGVRCPHLTAENLCAVYEDRPQICRDYAADWLCERIAAPTLDERAQKYLEIFGLAAVRDVQLVQLGSSPR
;
A
#
# COMPACT_ATOMS: atom_id res chain seq x y z
N MET A 1 -10.76 8.17 15.61
CA MET A 1 -9.64 7.79 16.49
C MET A 1 -8.40 7.71 15.62
N SER A 2 -7.52 8.71 15.71
CA SER A 2 -6.23 8.74 15.01
C SER A 2 -5.21 7.93 15.82
N VAL A 3 -4.46 7.06 15.15
CA VAL A 3 -3.38 6.28 15.78
C VAL A 3 -2.03 6.88 15.41
N GLU A 4 -1.00 6.61 16.20
CA GLU A 4 0.35 7.10 15.88
C GLU A 4 0.93 6.37 14.66
N CYS A 5 1.56 7.11 13.76
CA CYS A 5 2.20 6.54 12.57
C CYS A 5 3.45 5.73 12.96
N THR A 6 3.40 4.42 12.76
CA THR A 6 4.50 3.50 13.07
C THR A 6 5.53 3.34 11.95
N ARG A 7 5.49 4.19 10.92
CA ARG A 7 6.36 4.10 9.72
C ARG A 7 6.33 2.72 9.06
N CYS A 8 5.14 2.13 9.00
CA CYS A 8 4.98 0.74 8.55
C CYS A 8 4.87 0.55 7.03
N GLY A 9 4.93 1.64 6.25
CA GLY A 9 4.79 1.59 4.78
C GLY A 9 3.37 1.32 4.27
N ALA A 10 2.37 1.13 5.14
CA ALA A 10 0.99 0.83 4.72
C ALA A 10 0.39 1.90 3.80
N CYS A 11 0.64 3.19 4.08
CA CYS A 11 0.22 4.31 3.22
C CYS A 11 0.79 4.24 1.79
N CYS A 12 1.83 3.44 1.58
CA CYS A 12 2.49 3.23 0.29
C CYS A 12 2.03 1.95 -0.42
N VAL A 13 1.02 1.23 0.08
CA VAL A 13 0.36 0.08 -0.58
C VAL A 13 -1.17 0.14 -0.51
N ALA A 14 -1.72 0.82 0.50
CA ALA A 14 -3.14 0.87 0.79
C ALA A 14 -3.96 1.72 -0.19
N PRO A 15 -3.65 3.02 -0.45
CA PRO A 15 -4.48 3.81 -1.34
C PRO A 15 -4.29 3.40 -2.81
N ASP A 16 -5.37 3.42 -3.58
CA ASP A 16 -5.27 3.56 -5.04
C ASP A 16 -4.68 4.93 -5.30
N ILE A 17 -3.46 4.98 -5.84
CA ILE A 17 -2.84 6.25 -6.18
C ILE A 17 -2.96 6.40 -7.69
N SER A 18 -4.18 6.66 -8.15
CA SER A 18 -4.50 6.84 -9.57
C SER A 18 -3.61 7.91 -10.22
N SER A 19 -3.22 8.94 -9.45
CA SER A 19 -2.30 10.01 -9.87
C SER A 19 -0.85 9.56 -10.08
N LEU A 20 -0.44 8.40 -9.55
CA LEU A 20 0.88 7.81 -9.76
C LEU A 20 0.83 6.57 -10.68
N GLY A 21 -0.34 6.25 -11.26
CA GLY A 21 -0.51 5.03 -12.05
C GLY A 21 -0.24 3.75 -11.24
N LYS A 22 -0.41 3.83 -9.91
CA LYS A 22 -0.04 2.78 -8.97
C LYS A 22 -1.30 2.04 -8.51
N PRO A 23 -1.49 0.78 -8.93
CA PRO A 23 -2.65 0.00 -8.54
C PRO A 23 -2.68 -0.27 -7.03
N LEU A 24 -3.89 -0.48 -6.52
CA LEU A 24 -4.14 -0.97 -5.16
C LEU A 24 -3.28 -2.19 -4.82
N GLY A 25 -2.71 -2.22 -3.60
CA GLY A 25 -1.93 -3.34 -3.10
C GLY A 25 -0.51 -3.47 -3.68
N VAL A 26 -0.15 -2.70 -4.71
CA VAL A 26 1.22 -2.70 -5.27
C VAL A 26 2.13 -1.85 -4.40
N ARG A 27 3.42 -2.18 -4.32
CA ARG A 27 4.44 -1.36 -3.62
C ARG A 27 4.70 -0.04 -4.34
N CYS A 28 4.77 1.07 -3.61
CA CYS A 28 5.08 2.38 -4.21
C CYS A 28 6.55 2.41 -4.69
N PRO A 29 6.86 2.92 -5.91
CA PRO A 29 8.24 3.01 -6.39
C PRO A 29 9.11 3.93 -5.53
N HIS A 30 8.52 4.91 -4.86
CA HIS A 30 9.24 5.83 -3.97
C HIS A 30 9.40 5.32 -2.53
N LEU A 31 8.91 4.12 -2.20
CA LEU A 31 9.08 3.55 -0.86
C LEU A 31 10.49 2.95 -0.73
N THR A 32 11.24 3.40 0.27
CA THR A 32 12.58 2.86 0.59
C THR A 32 12.49 1.54 1.34
N ALA A 33 13.63 0.90 1.60
CA ALA A 33 13.69 -0.34 2.38
C ALA A 33 13.32 -0.11 3.86
N GLU A 34 13.52 1.11 4.36
CA GLU A 34 13.21 1.54 5.73
C GLU A 34 11.76 1.99 5.91
N ASN A 35 10.89 1.72 4.93
CA ASN A 35 9.49 2.17 4.90
C ASN A 35 9.30 3.70 4.97
N LEU A 36 10.28 4.44 4.43
CA LEU A 36 10.22 5.90 4.28
C LEU A 36 9.92 6.27 2.82
N CYS A 37 9.34 7.46 2.61
CA CYS A 37 9.09 7.98 1.27
C CYS A 37 10.31 8.76 0.79
N ALA A 38 10.91 8.33 -0.33
CA ALA A 38 12.06 9.01 -0.94
C ALA A 38 11.73 10.42 -1.46
N VAL A 39 10.46 10.72 -1.73
CA VAL A 39 9.96 12.01 -2.23
C VAL A 39 8.97 12.67 -1.26
N TYR A 40 9.25 12.59 0.05
CA TYR A 40 8.30 12.99 1.09
C TYR A 40 7.73 14.42 0.93
N GLU A 41 8.58 15.35 0.50
CA GLU A 41 8.24 16.76 0.25
C GLU A 41 7.42 16.96 -1.03
N ASP A 42 7.53 16.06 -2.01
CA ASP A 42 6.83 16.14 -3.31
C ASP A 42 5.59 15.21 -3.36
N ARG A 43 5.16 14.68 -2.20
CA ARG A 43 4.02 13.76 -2.14
C ARG A 43 2.76 14.40 -2.74
N PRO A 44 2.02 13.67 -3.61
CA PRO A 44 0.73 14.13 -4.11
C PRO A 44 -0.29 14.25 -2.97
N GLN A 45 -1.35 15.02 -3.18
CA GLN A 45 -2.32 15.35 -2.13
C GLN A 45 -2.90 14.11 -1.44
N ILE A 46 -3.22 13.05 -2.19
CA ILE A 46 -3.73 11.78 -1.64
C ILE A 46 -2.77 11.12 -0.62
N CYS A 47 -1.45 11.25 -0.81
CA CYS A 47 -0.46 10.76 0.15
C CYS A 47 -0.37 11.65 1.41
N ARG A 48 -0.76 12.92 1.31
CA ARG A 48 -0.82 13.88 2.44
C ARG A 48 -2.12 13.74 3.22
N ASP A 49 -3.20 13.40 2.53
CA ASP A 49 -4.52 13.16 3.12
C ASP A 49 -4.57 11.84 3.91
N TYR A 50 -3.62 10.93 3.65
CA TYR A 50 -3.49 9.70 4.43
C TYR A 50 -3.09 10.04 5.88
N ALA A 51 -4.01 9.79 6.80
CA ALA A 51 -3.76 9.81 8.24
C ALA A 51 -3.72 8.39 8.78
N ALA A 52 -2.80 8.13 9.72
CA ALA A 52 -2.79 6.86 10.43
C ALA A 52 -4.06 6.74 11.31
N ASP A 53 -4.81 5.66 11.11
CA ASP A 53 -6.03 5.37 11.86
C ASP A 53 -6.09 3.88 12.27
N TRP A 54 -7.26 3.44 12.74
CA TRP A 54 -7.52 2.07 13.18
C TRP A 54 -7.15 1.00 12.13
N LEU A 55 -7.16 1.35 10.83
CA LEU A 55 -6.84 0.41 9.77
C LEU A 55 -5.38 -0.04 9.86
N CYS A 56 -4.46 0.88 10.20
CA CYS A 56 -3.03 0.60 10.35
C CYS A 56 -2.75 -0.49 11.38
N GLU A 57 -3.52 -0.52 12.48
CA GLU A 57 -3.43 -1.56 13.51
C GLU A 57 -4.06 -2.85 13.02
N ARG A 58 -5.22 -2.78 12.38
CA ARG A 58 -5.94 -3.97 11.89
C ARG A 58 -5.16 -4.75 10.85
N ILE A 59 -4.44 -4.06 9.96
CA ILE A 59 -3.63 -4.69 8.91
C ILE A 59 -2.20 -4.97 9.35
N ALA A 60 -1.83 -4.73 10.61
CA ALA A 60 -0.45 -4.91 11.07
C ALA A 60 0.06 -6.32 10.75
N ALA A 61 1.23 -6.38 10.12
CA ALA A 61 1.91 -7.62 9.77
C ALA A 61 3.44 -7.38 9.70
N PRO A 62 4.26 -8.44 9.80
CA PRO A 62 5.71 -8.37 9.66
C PRO A 62 6.20 -7.84 8.32
N THR A 63 5.49 -8.17 7.22
CA THR A 63 5.88 -7.77 5.86
C THR A 63 4.89 -6.79 5.26
N LEU A 64 5.37 -5.99 4.30
CA LEU A 64 4.53 -5.02 3.58
C LEU A 64 3.51 -5.72 2.68
N ASP A 65 3.89 -6.83 2.05
CA ASP A 65 3.01 -7.63 1.20
C ASP A 65 1.86 -8.26 1.99
N GLU A 66 2.10 -8.70 3.23
CA GLU A 66 1.05 -9.16 4.13
C GLU A 66 0.14 -8.01 4.59
N ARG A 67 0.69 -6.81 4.82
CA ARG A 67 -0.13 -5.62 5.12
C ARG A 67 -1.05 -5.28 3.95
N ALA A 68 -0.51 -5.31 2.72
CA ALA A 68 -1.28 -5.10 1.50
C ALA A 68 -2.37 -6.17 1.33
N GLN A 69 -2.06 -7.43 1.67
CA GLN A 69 -3.04 -8.52 1.68
C GLN A 69 -4.23 -8.22 2.58
N LYS A 70 -3.95 -7.95 3.85
CA LYS A 70 -4.98 -7.70 4.86
C LYS A 70 -5.81 -6.48 4.50
N TYR A 71 -5.19 -5.45 3.92
CA TYR A 71 -5.91 -4.30 3.38
C TYR A 71 -6.93 -4.73 2.33
N LEU A 72 -6.50 -5.45 1.29
CA LEU A 72 -7.40 -5.92 0.22
C LEU A 72 -8.52 -6.81 0.77
N GLU A 73 -8.22 -7.71 1.70
CA GLU A 73 -9.21 -8.59 2.35
C GLU A 73 -10.26 -7.80 3.14
N ILE A 74 -9.85 -6.80 3.93
CA ILE A 74 -10.77 -5.96 4.73
C ILE A 74 -11.79 -5.24 3.85
N PHE A 75 -11.37 -4.76 2.68
CA PHE A 75 -12.24 -4.04 1.75
C PHE A 75 -12.93 -4.95 0.73
N GLY A 76 -12.79 -6.27 0.82
CA GLY A 76 -13.40 -7.21 -0.13
C GLY A 76 -12.79 -7.16 -1.53
N LEU A 77 -11.55 -6.69 -1.64
CA LEU A 77 -10.80 -6.49 -2.89
C LEU A 77 -9.76 -7.60 -3.12
N ALA A 78 -9.91 -8.77 -2.50
CA ALA A 78 -8.98 -9.89 -2.63
C ALA A 78 -8.75 -10.28 -4.11
N ALA A 79 -9.79 -10.22 -4.95
CA ALA A 79 -9.71 -10.50 -6.38
C ALA A 79 -8.77 -9.55 -7.15
N VAL A 80 -8.51 -8.34 -6.64
CA VAL A 80 -7.52 -7.41 -7.24
C VAL A 80 -6.11 -8.01 -7.17
N ARG A 81 -5.82 -8.78 -6.12
CA ARG A 81 -4.54 -9.48 -6.00
C ARG A 81 -4.41 -10.63 -7.00
N ASP A 82 -5.48 -11.39 -7.19
CA ASP A 82 -5.48 -12.50 -8.16
C ASP A 82 -5.19 -11.97 -9.57
N VAL A 83 -5.79 -10.84 -9.94
CA VAL A 83 -5.47 -10.15 -11.20
C VAL A 83 -4.01 -9.71 -11.26
N GLN A 84 -3.45 -9.14 -10.19
CA GLN A 84 -2.04 -8.72 -10.17
C GLN A 84 -1.05 -9.89 -10.24
N LEU A 85 -1.34 -11.02 -9.60
CA LEU A 85 -0.53 -12.23 -9.74
C LEU A 85 -0.58 -12.78 -11.17
N VAL A 86 -1.75 -12.71 -11.83
CA VAL A 86 -1.88 -13.08 -13.26
C VAL A 86 -1.11 -12.12 -14.17
N GLN A 87 -1.12 -10.81 -13.90
CA GLN A 87 -0.39 -9.80 -14.68
C GLN A 87 1.13 -9.92 -14.50
N LEU A 88 1.62 -10.24 -13.30
CA LEU A 88 3.05 -10.51 -13.03
C LEU A 88 3.48 -11.91 -13.49
N GLY A 89 2.53 -12.82 -13.74
CA GLY A 89 2.74 -14.21 -14.15
C GLY A 89 2.62 -14.48 -15.65
N SER A 90 2.64 -13.45 -16.51
CA SER A 90 2.56 -13.61 -17.97
C SER A 90 3.86 -13.23 -18.68
N SER A 91 4.95 -13.96 -18.39
CA SER A 91 5.98 -14.22 -19.39
C SER A 91 6.24 -15.72 -19.43
N PRO A 92 5.48 -16.48 -20.24
CA PRO A 92 5.90 -17.82 -20.61
C PRO A 92 7.12 -17.66 -21.51
N ARG A 93 8.27 -18.15 -21.03
CA ARG A 93 9.37 -18.53 -21.91
C ARG A 93 9.16 -19.98 -22.33
#